data_AF-A0A832IBI8-F1
#
_entry.id   AF-A0A832IBI8-F1
#
_cell.length_a   1.000
_cell.length_b   1.000
_cell.length_c   1.000
_cell.angle_alpha   90.00
_cell.angle_beta   90.00
_cell.angle_gamma   90.00
#
_symmetry.space_group_name_H-M   'P 1'
#
loop_
_entity.id
_entity.type
_entity.pdbx_description
1 polymer ?
#
loop_
_entity_poly.entity_id
_entity_poly.type
_entity_poly.pdbx_seq_one_letter_code
_entity_poly.pdbx_strand_id
1 'polypeptide(L)'
;MSEAEKKAKLMIQKLDQLRGKIPPELFKSLRKELQKLEKEAREADANLAVRNLQKEIERLRQSLSSVSQTPKITILSPQAGIKVKHGEKLEIKWETAGFLGEKLKIILFKHGHYYREIVTVQTDAGSYAWTISQNLSPDGDYQITLWDPATNAVSFSEFFSIIE
;
A
#
# COMPACT_ATOMS: atom_id res chain seq x y z
N MET A 1 -24.13 31.73 9.77
CA MET A 1 -23.11 30.76 9.33
C MET A 1 -21.92 31.54 8.81
N SER A 2 -20.79 31.47 9.50
CA SER A 2 -19.56 32.18 9.08
C SER A 2 -19.02 31.58 7.77
N GLU A 3 -18.19 32.33 7.06
CA GLU A 3 -17.53 31.82 5.85
C GLU A 3 -16.62 30.62 6.16
N ALA A 4 -16.01 30.62 7.35
CA ALA A 4 -15.23 29.49 7.88
C ALA A 4 -16.09 28.23 8.06
N GLU A 5 -17.27 28.38 8.67
CA GLU A 5 -18.21 27.28 8.92
C GLU A 5 -18.74 26.68 7.60
N LYS A 6 -19.07 27.53 6.61
CA LYS A 6 -19.45 27.07 5.25
C LYS A 6 -18.34 26.26 4.60
N LYS A 7 -17.09 26.72 4.72
CA LYS A 7 -15.91 26.09 4.13
C LYS A 7 -15.59 24.75 4.80
N ALA A 8 -15.70 24.66 6.12
CA ALA A 8 -15.53 23.41 6.87
C ALA A 8 -16.57 22.35 6.48
N LYS A 9 -17.86 22.73 6.39
CA LYS A 9 -18.94 21.83 5.94
C LYS A 9 -18.72 21.29 4.53
N LEU A 10 -18.31 22.17 3.60
CA LEU A 10 -17.96 21.76 2.23
C LEU A 10 -16.79 20.78 2.19
N MET A 11 -15.82 20.91 3.12
CA MET A 11 -14.67 20.00 3.20
C MET A 11 -15.03 18.65 3.76
N ILE A 12 -15.87 18.58 4.78
CA ILE A 12 -16.39 17.31 5.29
C ILE A 12 -17.14 16.58 4.17
N GLN A 13 -17.96 17.29 3.40
CA GLN A 13 -18.65 16.74 2.24
C GLN A 13 -17.68 16.20 1.16
N LYS A 14 -16.61 16.94 0.85
CA LYS A 14 -15.57 16.48 -0.09
C LYS A 14 -14.77 15.29 0.44
N LEU A 15 -14.45 15.28 1.74
CA LEU A 15 -13.79 14.15 2.39
C LEU A 15 -14.68 12.91 2.30
N ASP A 16 -15.99 13.04 2.53
CA ASP A 16 -16.96 11.96 2.39
C ASP A 16 -17.00 11.37 0.96
N GLN A 17 -16.76 12.17 -0.09
CA GLN A 17 -16.63 11.67 -1.47
C GLN A 17 -15.35 10.84 -1.72
N LEU A 18 -14.38 10.93 -0.81
CA LEU A 18 -13.14 10.14 -0.81
C LEU A 18 -13.24 8.89 0.07
N ARG A 19 -14.41 8.62 0.68
CA ARG A 19 -14.62 7.43 1.49
C ARG A 19 -14.34 6.17 0.67
N GLY A 20 -13.45 5.31 1.17
CA GLY A 20 -13.00 4.10 0.47
C GLY A 20 -11.96 4.33 -0.63
N LYS A 21 -11.62 5.59 -0.95
CA LYS A 21 -10.52 5.96 -1.88
C LYS A 21 -9.22 6.31 -1.15
N ILE A 22 -9.29 6.49 0.17
CA ILE A 22 -8.14 6.78 1.03
C ILE A 22 -8.15 5.82 2.25
N PRO A 23 -7.02 5.62 2.94
CA PRO A 23 -6.91 4.69 4.05
C PRO A 23 -7.92 4.99 5.17
N PRO A 24 -8.56 3.97 5.78
CA PRO A 24 -9.58 4.18 6.81
C PRO A 24 -9.09 4.98 8.02
N GLU A 25 -7.85 4.75 8.47
CA GLU A 25 -7.25 5.47 9.59
C GLU A 25 -6.97 6.93 9.25
N LEU A 26 -6.49 7.19 8.03
CA LEU A 26 -6.33 8.56 7.53
C LEU A 26 -7.69 9.25 7.43
N PHE A 27 -8.69 8.62 6.80
CA PHE A 27 -10.05 9.15 6.70
C PHE A 27 -10.64 9.49 8.07
N LYS A 28 -10.50 8.59 9.05
CA LYS A 28 -10.98 8.77 10.42
C LYS A 28 -10.28 9.92 11.14
N SER A 29 -8.96 10.01 11.01
CA SER A 29 -8.16 11.10 11.58
C SER A 29 -8.57 12.45 10.99
N LEU A 30 -8.61 12.54 9.65
CA LEU A 30 -8.99 13.74 8.92
C LEU A 30 -10.43 14.19 9.25
N ARG A 31 -11.36 13.23 9.34
CA ARG A 31 -12.75 13.53 9.68
C ARG A 31 -12.87 14.11 11.09
N LYS A 32 -12.18 13.52 12.07
CA LYS A 32 -12.18 14.00 13.46
C LYS A 32 -11.62 15.43 13.55
N GLU A 33 -10.57 15.73 12.79
CA GLU A 33 -9.93 17.03 12.78
C GLU A 33 -10.79 18.10 12.08
N LEU A 34 -11.42 17.77 10.94
CA LEU A 34 -12.37 18.67 10.28
C LEU A 34 -13.61 18.96 11.14
N GLN A 35 -14.12 17.98 11.89
CA GLN A 35 -15.23 18.18 12.83
C GLN A 35 -14.84 19.10 14.00
N LYS A 36 -13.61 18.97 14.50
CA LYS A 36 -13.08 19.87 15.53
C LYS A 36 -13.00 21.31 15.01
N LEU A 37 -12.49 21.49 13.79
CA LEU A 37 -12.37 22.80 13.14
C LEU A 37 -13.73 23.42 12.80
N GLU A 38 -14.73 22.62 12.43
CA GLU A 38 -16.11 23.10 12.23
C GLU A 38 -16.69 23.68 13.52
N LYS A 39 -16.48 23.00 14.66
CA LYS A 39 -16.90 23.48 15.97
C LYS A 39 -16.18 24.77 16.35
N GLU A 40 -14.87 24.83 16.15
CA GLU A 40 -14.07 26.04 16.40
C GLU A 40 -14.50 27.22 15.50
N ALA A 41 -14.82 26.97 14.23
CA ALA A 41 -15.31 27.99 13.28
C ALA A 41 -16.70 28.55 13.64
N ARG A 42 -17.46 27.84 14.49
CA ARG A 42 -18.74 28.28 15.05
C ARG A 42 -18.54 29.14 16.31
N GLU A 43 -17.45 28.93 17.04
CA GLU A 43 -17.18 29.54 18.36
C GLU A 43 -16.14 30.69 18.33
N ALA A 44 -15.30 30.80 17.29
CA ALA A 44 -14.16 31.75 17.21
C ALA A 44 -14.33 32.91 16.20
N ASP A 45 -13.42 33.90 16.26
CA ASP A 45 -13.24 34.92 15.21
C ASP A 45 -12.99 34.23 13.86
N ALA A 46 -13.90 34.46 12.92
CA ALA A 46 -13.93 33.77 11.63
C ALA A 46 -12.60 33.90 10.86
N ASN A 47 -11.83 34.98 11.06
CA ASN A 47 -10.59 35.20 10.32
C ASN A 47 -9.42 34.33 10.84
N LEU A 48 -9.35 34.10 12.15
CA LEU A 48 -8.35 33.18 12.72
C LEU A 48 -8.69 31.73 12.34
N ALA A 49 -9.97 31.36 12.39
CA ALA A 49 -10.45 30.05 11.97
C ALA A 49 -10.16 29.78 10.47
N VAL A 50 -10.37 30.77 9.59
CA VAL A 50 -10.03 30.65 8.15
C VAL A 50 -8.53 30.43 7.95
N ARG A 51 -7.66 31.16 8.67
CA ARG A 51 -6.20 30.99 8.57
C ARG A 51 -5.74 29.61 9.04
N ASN A 52 -6.32 29.10 10.12
CA ASN A 52 -6.01 27.75 10.62
C ASN A 52 -6.50 26.67 9.64
N LEU A 53 -7.73 26.82 9.11
CA LEU A 53 -8.24 25.95 8.05
C LEU A 53 -7.33 25.97 6.81
N GLN A 54 -6.82 27.12 6.40
CA GLN A 54 -5.91 27.22 5.25
C GLN A 54 -4.59 26.48 5.48
N LYS A 55 -3.99 26.59 6.67
CA LYS A 55 -2.77 25.84 7.00
C LYS A 55 -3.03 24.34 7.01
N GLU A 56 -4.15 23.90 7.59
CA GLU A 56 -4.48 22.49 7.62
C GLU A 56 -4.80 21.97 6.21
N ILE A 57 -5.52 22.72 5.37
CA ILE A 57 -5.73 22.38 3.95
C ILE A 57 -4.41 22.12 3.23
N GLU A 58 -3.41 22.97 3.46
CA GLU A 58 -2.13 22.83 2.77
C GLU A 58 -1.38 21.58 3.26
N ARG A 59 -1.40 21.33 4.56
CA ARG A 59 -0.90 20.09 5.15
C ARG A 59 -1.61 18.85 4.60
N LEU A 60 -2.94 18.91 4.45
CA LEU A 60 -3.76 17.82 3.92
C LEU A 60 -3.51 17.61 2.42
N ARG A 61 -3.35 18.68 1.64
CA ARG A 61 -3.01 18.60 0.21
C ARG A 61 -1.67 17.94 0.01
N GLN A 62 -0.67 18.30 0.81
CA GLN A 62 0.66 17.69 0.77
C GLN A 62 0.60 16.20 1.16
N SER A 63 -0.16 15.85 2.19
CA SER A 63 -0.37 14.45 2.57
C SER A 63 -1.21 13.65 1.58
N LEU A 64 -2.13 14.27 0.84
CA LEU A 64 -2.92 13.59 -0.19
C LEU A 64 -2.12 13.42 -1.48
N SER A 65 -1.26 14.38 -1.80
CA SER A 65 -0.33 14.32 -2.93
C SER A 65 0.68 13.17 -2.78
N SER A 66 1.08 12.82 -1.54
CA SER A 66 1.92 11.65 -1.31
C SER A 66 1.18 10.31 -1.43
N VAL A 67 -0.15 10.31 -1.24
CA VAL A 67 -1.03 9.14 -1.45
C VAL A 67 -1.38 8.93 -2.94
N SER A 68 -1.19 9.94 -3.80
CA SER A 68 -1.41 9.84 -5.26
C SER A 68 -0.29 9.08 -6.01
N GLN A 69 0.68 8.52 -5.30
CA GLN A 69 1.69 7.64 -5.90
C GLN A 69 1.02 6.30 -6.23
N THR A 70 0.97 5.96 -7.52
CA THR A 70 0.47 4.67 -8.00
C THR A 70 1.13 3.55 -7.19
N PRO A 71 0.35 2.63 -6.59
CA PRO A 71 0.92 1.53 -5.83
C PRO A 71 1.86 0.74 -6.72
N LYS A 72 3.11 0.58 -6.28
CA LYS A 72 4.14 -0.12 -7.03
C LYS A 72 4.90 -1.07 -6.11
N ILE A 73 5.05 -2.29 -6.60
CA ILE A 73 5.90 -3.31 -5.99
C ILE A 73 6.95 -3.68 -7.04
N THR A 74 8.22 -3.68 -6.66
CA THR A 74 9.34 -4.09 -7.52
C THR A 74 10.04 -5.27 -6.85
N ILE A 75 10.00 -6.44 -7.46
CA ILE A 75 10.75 -7.60 -6.97
C ILE A 75 12.20 -7.49 -7.45
N LEU A 76 13.15 -7.53 -6.52
CA LEU A 76 14.58 -7.44 -6.76
C LEU A 76 15.24 -8.83 -6.82
N SER A 77 14.65 -9.82 -6.16
CA SER A 77 15.10 -11.21 -6.14
C SER A 77 13.89 -12.14 -6.03
N PRO A 78 13.84 -13.26 -6.76
CA PRO A 78 14.91 -13.81 -7.62
C PRO A 78 15.18 -13.01 -8.90
N GLN A 79 16.45 -13.02 -9.32
CA GLN A 79 16.89 -12.52 -10.63
C GLN A 79 16.86 -13.66 -11.67
N ALA A 80 16.89 -13.29 -12.95
CA ALA A 80 16.85 -14.25 -14.04
C ALA A 80 17.99 -15.28 -13.95
N GLY A 81 17.64 -16.57 -14.10
CA GLY A 81 18.61 -17.66 -14.16
C GLY A 81 19.12 -18.16 -12.80
N ILE A 82 18.58 -17.66 -11.69
CA ILE A 82 18.81 -18.24 -10.36
C ILE A 82 18.38 -19.71 -10.36
N LYS A 83 19.23 -20.58 -9.79
CA LYS A 83 18.93 -22.00 -9.56
C LYS A 83 19.01 -22.27 -8.06
N VAL A 84 18.01 -22.93 -7.52
CA VAL A 84 17.92 -23.25 -6.09
C VAL A 84 17.60 -24.72 -5.91
N LYS A 85 18.24 -25.37 -4.93
CA LYS A 85 18.00 -26.78 -4.60
C LYS A 85 16.94 -26.95 -3.54
N HIS A 86 16.43 -28.17 -3.40
CA HIS A 86 15.54 -28.49 -2.29
C HIS A 86 16.23 -28.30 -0.94
N GLY A 87 15.49 -27.73 0.02
CA GLY A 87 16.02 -27.40 1.35
C GLY A 87 16.86 -26.12 1.40
N GLU A 88 17.29 -25.57 0.26
CA GLU A 88 17.93 -24.25 0.22
C GLU A 88 16.90 -23.14 0.42
N LYS A 89 17.41 -21.98 0.84
CA LYS A 89 16.60 -20.76 1.02
C LYS A 89 16.75 -19.88 -0.20
N LEU A 90 15.62 -19.60 -0.85
CA LEU A 90 15.51 -18.54 -1.84
C LEU A 90 15.18 -17.23 -1.14
N GLU A 91 16.04 -16.23 -1.30
CA GLU A 91 15.78 -14.89 -0.78
C GLU A 91 14.89 -14.12 -1.74
N ILE A 92 13.70 -13.75 -1.28
CA ILE A 92 12.74 -12.93 -2.00
C ILE A 92 12.89 -11.50 -1.49
N LYS A 93 13.30 -10.57 -2.34
CA LYS A 93 13.50 -9.16 -1.97
C LYS A 93 12.60 -8.27 -2.81
N TRP A 94 12.06 -7.22 -2.21
CA TRP A 94 11.25 -6.26 -2.92
C TRP A 94 11.39 -4.85 -2.35
N GLU A 95 11.07 -3.88 -3.19
CA GLU A 95 10.87 -2.51 -2.81
C GLU A 95 9.43 -2.10 -3.12
N THR A 96 8.88 -1.21 -2.31
CA THR A 96 7.54 -0.67 -2.48
C THR A 96 7.60 0.84 -2.69
N ALA A 97 6.67 1.35 -3.49
CA ALA A 97 6.46 2.77 -3.66
C ALA A 97 4.97 3.07 -3.75
N GLY A 98 4.58 4.26 -3.28
CA GLY A 98 3.20 4.67 -3.18
C GLY A 98 2.41 3.96 -2.09
N PHE A 99 1.09 4.15 -2.11
CA PHE A 99 0.22 3.59 -1.07
C PHE A 99 -0.07 2.12 -1.38
N LEU A 100 0.36 1.23 -0.49
CA LEU A 100 -0.03 -0.19 -0.47
C LEU A 100 -0.79 -0.50 0.83
N GLY A 101 -1.54 -1.59 0.85
CA GLY A 101 -2.10 -2.16 2.07
C GLY A 101 -1.03 -2.63 3.05
N GLU A 102 -1.44 -3.02 4.25
CA GLU A 102 -0.52 -3.49 5.31
C GLU A 102 0.10 -4.87 5.02
N LYS A 103 -0.50 -5.64 4.10
CA LYS A 103 -0.12 -7.03 3.83
C LYS A 103 0.14 -7.26 2.35
N LEU A 104 1.20 -8.02 2.06
CA LEU A 104 1.48 -8.59 0.75
C LEU A 104 1.37 -10.11 0.80
N LYS A 105 0.82 -10.68 -0.27
CA LYS A 105 0.85 -12.13 -0.51
C LYS A 105 2.02 -12.47 -1.39
N ILE A 106 2.85 -13.42 -0.95
CA ILE A 106 3.90 -14.05 -1.76
C ILE A 106 3.31 -15.32 -2.36
N ILE A 107 3.25 -15.38 -3.68
CA ILE A 107 2.62 -16.46 -4.43
C ILE A 107 3.67 -17.06 -5.36
N LEU A 108 3.67 -18.39 -5.47
CA LEU A 108 4.46 -19.12 -6.45
C LEU A 108 3.61 -19.33 -7.71
N PHE A 109 4.16 -18.94 -8.85
CA PHE A 109 3.65 -19.28 -10.17
C PHE A 109 4.54 -20.34 -10.81
N LYS A 110 3.93 -21.19 -11.64
CA LYS A 110 4.61 -22.21 -12.44
C LYS A 110 3.99 -22.24 -13.84
N HIS A 111 4.79 -22.14 -14.89
CA HIS A 111 4.31 -22.07 -16.29
C HIS A 111 3.27 -20.95 -16.51
N GLY A 112 3.47 -19.79 -15.89
CA GLY A 112 2.53 -18.67 -15.97
C GLY A 112 1.20 -18.86 -15.24
N HIS A 113 1.01 -19.97 -14.54
CA HIS A 113 -0.21 -20.23 -13.75
C HIS A 113 0.05 -20.15 -12.25
N TYR A 114 -0.96 -19.72 -11.50
CA TYR A 114 -0.96 -19.79 -10.05
C TYR A 114 -0.66 -21.22 -9.61
N TYR A 115 0.37 -21.41 -8.77
CA TYR A 115 0.70 -22.71 -8.20
C TYR A 115 0.24 -22.79 -6.73
N ARG A 116 0.73 -21.89 -5.87
CA ARG A 116 0.30 -21.81 -4.46
C ARG A 116 0.68 -20.48 -3.80
N GLU A 117 -0.03 -20.11 -2.75
CA GLU A 117 0.44 -19.08 -1.81
C GLU A 117 1.59 -19.65 -0.95
N ILE A 118 2.69 -18.92 -0.85
CA ILE A 118 3.83 -19.26 0.02
C ILE A 118 3.55 -18.73 1.43
N VAL A 119 3.25 -17.43 1.54
CA VAL A 119 3.06 -16.73 2.81
C VAL A 119 2.38 -15.38 2.59
N THR A 120 1.74 -14.84 3.62
CA THR A 120 1.36 -13.42 3.71
C THR A 120 2.31 -12.69 4.67
N VAL A 121 2.91 -11.59 4.23
CA VAL A 121 3.90 -10.79 4.99
C VAL A 121 3.41 -9.36 5.19
N GLN A 122 4.05 -8.63 6.12
CA GLN A 122 3.88 -7.18 6.20
C GLN A 122 4.51 -6.52 4.97
N THR A 123 3.85 -5.50 4.41
CA THR A 123 4.29 -4.82 3.19
C THR A 123 5.66 -4.17 3.33
N ASP A 124 6.00 -3.70 4.53
CA ASP A 124 7.26 -3.05 4.88
C ASP A 124 8.41 -4.01 5.23
N ALA A 125 8.17 -5.33 5.20
CA ALA A 125 9.20 -6.31 5.54
C ALA A 125 10.40 -6.29 4.58
N GLY A 126 10.19 -5.92 3.31
CA GLY A 126 11.22 -5.76 2.27
C GLY A 126 11.93 -7.04 1.82
N SER A 127 11.85 -8.12 2.59
CA SER A 127 12.39 -9.43 2.22
C SER A 127 11.71 -10.59 2.94
N TYR A 128 11.82 -11.79 2.35
CA TYR A 128 11.40 -13.05 2.94
C TYR A 128 12.31 -14.19 2.46
N ALA A 129 12.84 -14.98 3.40
CA ALA A 129 13.66 -16.15 3.08
C ALA A 129 12.77 -17.40 2.99
N TRP A 130 12.54 -17.87 1.76
CA TRP A 130 11.68 -19.02 1.49
C TRP A 130 12.49 -20.31 1.34
N THR A 131 12.24 -21.29 2.22
CA THR A 131 12.85 -22.63 2.07
C THR A 131 12.12 -23.45 1.01
N ILE A 132 12.86 -23.93 0.01
CA ILE A 132 12.32 -24.77 -1.06
C ILE A 132 11.93 -26.14 -0.51
N SER A 133 10.64 -26.48 -0.65
CA SER A 133 10.10 -27.75 -0.18
C SER A 133 10.46 -28.88 -1.13
N GLN A 134 10.75 -30.06 -0.57
CA GLN A 134 11.01 -31.31 -1.32
C GLN A 134 9.84 -31.75 -2.22
N ASN A 135 8.63 -31.22 -1.99
CA ASN A 135 7.44 -31.59 -2.75
C ASN A 135 7.28 -30.75 -4.05
N LEU A 136 8.19 -29.81 -4.31
CA LEU A 136 8.21 -29.09 -5.58
C LEU A 136 8.98 -29.90 -6.61
N SER A 137 8.43 -30.03 -7.82
CA SER A 137 9.15 -30.69 -8.90
C SER A 137 10.25 -29.76 -9.43
N PRO A 138 11.46 -30.27 -9.72
CA PRO A 138 12.46 -29.54 -10.48
C PRO A 138 11.89 -29.01 -11.79
N ASP A 139 12.10 -27.72 -12.05
CA ASP A 139 11.59 -27.04 -13.25
C ASP A 139 12.29 -25.68 -13.42
N GLY A 140 12.30 -25.15 -14.64
CA GLY A 140 12.89 -23.86 -14.98
C GLY A 140 11.92 -22.68 -15.00
N ASP A 141 10.61 -22.96 -14.91
CA ASP A 141 9.56 -21.98 -15.19
C ASP A 141 8.80 -21.53 -13.93
N TYR A 142 9.53 -21.26 -12.84
CA TYR A 142 8.97 -20.71 -11.62
C TYR A 142 9.13 -19.19 -11.56
N GLN A 143 8.11 -18.50 -11.02
CA GLN A 143 8.15 -17.07 -10.72
C GLN A 143 7.57 -16.81 -9.33
N ILE A 144 8.10 -15.79 -8.67
CA ILE A 144 7.50 -15.21 -7.48
C ILE A 144 6.59 -14.06 -7.90
N THR A 145 5.38 -14.05 -7.34
CA THR A 145 4.43 -12.96 -7.48
C THR A 145 4.17 -12.34 -6.11
N LEU A 146 4.28 -11.01 -6.02
CA LEU A 146 3.79 -10.24 -4.89
C LEU A 146 2.47 -9.59 -5.26
N TRP A 147 1.45 -9.77 -4.42
CA TRP A 147 0.13 -9.17 -4.61
C TRP A 147 -0.34 -8.46 -3.35
N ASP A 148 -0.77 -7.22 -3.49
CA ASP A 148 -1.45 -6.45 -2.46
C ASP A 148 -2.98 -6.53 -2.65
N PRO A 149 -3.73 -7.18 -1.75
CA PRO A 149 -5.19 -7.28 -1.86
C PRO A 149 -5.93 -5.96 -1.61
N ALA A 150 -5.31 -4.96 -0.96
CA ALA A 150 -5.96 -3.68 -0.67
C ALA A 150 -6.00 -2.76 -1.89
N THR A 151 -4.98 -2.84 -2.74
CA THR A 151 -4.81 -1.94 -3.89
C THR A 151 -4.84 -2.67 -5.24
N ASN A 152 -4.84 -4.01 -5.22
CA ASN A 152 -4.64 -4.88 -6.38
C ASN A 152 -3.31 -4.70 -7.10
N ALA A 153 -2.32 -4.06 -6.46
CA ALA A 153 -0.98 -3.99 -7.01
C ALA A 153 -0.36 -5.38 -7.11
N VAL A 154 0.26 -5.67 -8.25
CA VAL A 154 0.87 -6.96 -8.53
C VAL A 154 2.22 -6.76 -9.18
N SER A 155 3.17 -7.63 -8.85
CA SER A 155 4.50 -7.64 -9.45
C SER A 155 5.00 -9.07 -9.58
N PHE A 156 5.79 -9.32 -10.63
CA PHE A 156 6.35 -10.62 -10.96
C PHE A 156 7.87 -10.53 -10.91
N SER A 157 8.52 -11.55 -10.36
CA SER A 157 9.96 -11.72 -10.46
C SER A 157 10.36 -12.19 -11.86
N GLU A 158 11.66 -12.17 -12.13
CA GLU A 158 12.24 -12.96 -13.19
C GLU A 158 12.03 -14.47 -12.93
N PHE A 159 12.17 -15.28 -13.98
CA PHE A 159 12.12 -16.73 -13.88
C PHE A 159 13.34 -17.29 -13.14
N PHE A 160 13.09 -18.29 -12.29
CA PHE A 160 14.12 -19.06 -11.60
C PHE A 160 13.82 -20.55 -11.71
N SER A 161 14.87 -21.35 -11.50
CA SER A 161 14.79 -22.81 -11.59
C SER A 161 14.91 -23.47 -10.23
N ILE A 162 14.08 -24.47 -9.98
CA ILE A 162 14.28 -25.42 -8.89
C ILE A 162 14.98 -26.65 -9.48
N ILE A 163 16.07 -27.08 -8.84
CA ILE A 163 16.87 -28.24 -9.23
C ILE A 163 16.99 -29.21 -8.05
N GLU A 164 17.43 -30.44 -8.33
CA GLU A 164 17.71 -31.46 -7.31
C GLU A 164 18.90 -31.11 -6.41
#